data_AF-A0A7J3M0K0-F1
#
_entry.id   AF-A0A7J3M0K0-F1
#
_cell.length_a   1.000
_cell.length_b   1.000
_cell.length_c   1.000
_cell.angle_alpha   90.00
_cell.angle_beta   90.00
_cell.angle_gamma   90.00
#
_symmetry.space_group_name_H-M   'P 1'
#
loop_
_entity.id
_entity.type
_entity.pdbx_description
1 polymer ?
#
loop_
_entity_poly.entity_id
_entity_poly.type
_entity_poly.pdbx_seq_one_letter_code
_entity_poly.pdbx_strand_id
1 'polypeptide(L)'
;MSMYVSGVRLMDLDPYNLLRILSVYSYITPMDGMTLTLEGSSNYTMMVELAVPDASNGMSKPIRVDGRHRIVWTFRNLESIDRVELHIVKNPFGISDLTYYEYRYRDRGCLYVLKIYTNSTLISDPIIRSDSILLTIRGGGRCSEASNISIPRDLADGIFVCLLNGSMYLKPIVSKHMDEYWSYIYYPPSVYSIEILWGKPEFKLEADSQDVAIGGEVGLKGILRIHNVGLSGENVTLIVNGEPIADITVKEDGSFSYRFKPTRTGVAYIWARYSSQGLTYETERIRVTVSEYNLPSIIVITITAAALSLATIFILHKRGYISTAFLKNL
;
A
#
# COMPACT_ATOMS: atom_id res chain seq x y z
N MET A 1 41.62 -10.95 18.87
CA MET A 1 41.37 -11.32 17.47
C MET A 1 39.98 -11.92 17.44
N SER A 2 38.98 -11.18 16.95
CA SER A 2 37.58 -11.64 16.89
C SER A 2 37.33 -12.30 15.54
N MET A 3 37.18 -13.63 15.54
CA MET A 3 36.76 -14.40 14.37
C MET A 3 35.23 -14.43 14.36
N TYR A 4 34.61 -13.81 13.36
CA TYR A 4 33.17 -13.89 13.15
C TYR A 4 32.90 -14.99 12.12
N VAL A 5 32.35 -16.11 12.58
CA VAL A 5 31.81 -17.15 11.69
C VAL A 5 30.30 -16.96 11.67
N SER A 6 29.77 -16.42 10.57
CA SER A 6 28.33 -16.25 10.32
C SER A 6 27.93 -17.00 9.06
N GLY A 7 26.76 -17.66 9.06
CA GLY A 7 26.18 -18.21 7.84
C GLY A 7 26.51 -19.68 7.53
N VAL A 8 26.86 -20.50 8.53
CA VAL A 8 26.91 -21.96 8.31
C VAL A 8 25.48 -22.48 8.21
N ARG A 9 25.00 -22.66 6.97
CA ARG A 9 23.70 -23.27 6.67
C ARG A 9 23.88 -24.78 6.71
N LEU A 10 23.50 -25.39 7.84
CA LEU A 10 23.64 -26.81 8.07
C LEU A 10 22.46 -27.53 7.42
N MET A 11 22.59 -27.86 6.14
CA MET A 11 21.51 -28.53 5.41
C MET A 11 21.41 -30.03 5.71
N ASP A 12 22.45 -30.67 6.26
CA ASP A 12 22.51 -32.15 6.41
C ASP A 12 22.94 -32.63 7.81
N LEU A 13 23.06 -31.74 8.79
CA LEU A 13 23.46 -32.08 10.16
C LEU A 13 22.26 -31.98 11.10
N ASP A 14 22.02 -33.05 11.86
CA ASP A 14 21.04 -33.03 12.94
C ASP A 14 21.39 -31.88 13.91
N PRO A 15 20.53 -30.86 14.04
CA PRO A 15 20.82 -29.69 14.85
C PRO A 15 21.07 -30.05 16.32
N TYR A 16 20.44 -31.10 16.85
CA TYR A 16 20.67 -31.54 18.23
C TYR A 16 22.09 -32.10 18.41
N ASN A 17 22.58 -32.87 17.43
CA ASN A 17 23.96 -33.36 17.45
C ASN A 17 24.97 -32.24 17.35
N LEU A 18 24.71 -31.22 16.53
CA LEU A 18 25.57 -30.03 16.46
C LEU A 18 25.63 -29.31 17.81
N LEU A 19 24.48 -29.02 18.42
CA LEU A 19 24.44 -28.33 19.70
C LEU A 19 25.16 -29.12 20.78
N ARG A 20 25.02 -30.45 20.78
CA ARG A 20 25.77 -31.33 21.68
C ARG A 20 27.28 -31.27 21.45
N ILE A 21 27.71 -31.26 20.18
CA ILE A 21 29.12 -31.09 19.82
C ILE A 21 29.65 -29.75 20.32
N LEU A 22 28.91 -28.65 20.09
CA LEU A 22 29.27 -27.31 20.57
C LEU A 22 29.36 -27.25 22.10
N SER A 23 28.40 -27.88 22.81
CA SER A 23 28.40 -28.04 24.27
C SER A 23 29.72 -28.65 24.75
N VAL A 24 30.08 -29.83 24.21
CA VAL A 24 31.30 -30.56 24.58
C VAL A 24 32.57 -29.79 24.22
N TYR A 25 32.68 -29.25 23.01
CA TYR A 25 33.87 -28.51 22.60
C TYR A 25 34.08 -27.24 23.39
N SER A 26 33.00 -26.51 23.71
CA SER A 26 33.11 -25.31 24.53
C SER A 26 33.62 -25.61 25.94
N TYR A 27 33.34 -26.81 26.48
CA TYR A 27 33.85 -27.24 27.78
C TYR A 27 35.32 -27.66 27.72
N ILE A 28 35.74 -28.37 26.67
CA ILE A 28 37.13 -28.80 26.47
C ILE A 28 38.04 -27.60 26.19
N THR A 29 37.55 -26.65 25.40
CA THR A 29 38.28 -25.44 25.01
C THR A 29 37.45 -24.21 25.36
N PRO A 30 37.48 -23.75 26.63
CA PRO A 30 36.78 -22.55 27.05
C PRO A 30 37.19 -21.33 26.23
N MET A 31 36.22 -20.56 25.74
CA MET A 31 36.47 -19.38 24.91
C MET A 31 35.78 -18.16 25.51
N ASP A 32 36.51 -17.38 26.30
CA ASP A 32 35.97 -16.18 26.95
C ASP A 32 35.54 -15.11 25.94
N GLY A 33 34.29 -14.65 26.06
CA GLY A 33 33.76 -13.55 25.28
C GLY A 33 33.29 -13.91 23.87
N MET A 34 33.23 -15.20 23.51
CA MET A 34 32.64 -15.60 22.25
C MET A 34 31.12 -15.49 22.27
N THR A 35 30.55 -15.20 21.10
CA THR A 35 29.11 -15.04 20.92
C THR A 35 28.56 -16.13 20.01
N LEU A 36 27.56 -16.86 20.49
CA LEU A 36 26.76 -17.78 19.68
C LEU A 36 25.39 -17.14 19.44
N THR A 37 24.98 -17.07 18.17
CA THR A 37 23.60 -16.76 17.79
C THR A 37 23.00 -18.00 17.17
N LEU A 38 21.90 -18.50 17.74
CA LEU A 38 21.04 -19.48 17.10
C LEU A 38 19.82 -18.75 16.54
N GLU A 39 19.51 -19.00 15.27
CA GLU A 39 18.39 -18.40 14.56
C GLU A 39 17.64 -19.51 13.81
N GLY A 40 16.32 -19.56 14.01
CA GLY A 40 15.46 -20.54 13.36
C GLY A 40 15.36 -20.25 11.86
N SER A 41 15.47 -21.30 11.03
CA SER A 41 15.29 -21.15 9.58
C SER A 41 13.80 -21.12 9.21
N SER A 42 13.49 -20.59 8.03
CA SER A 42 12.13 -20.62 7.49
C SER A 42 12.10 -20.78 5.98
N ASN A 43 11.00 -21.33 5.48
CA ASN A 43 10.57 -21.23 4.09
C ASN A 43 9.14 -20.67 4.05
N TYR A 44 8.50 -20.62 2.88
CA TYR A 44 7.16 -20.04 2.74
C TYR A 44 6.05 -20.73 3.55
N THR A 45 6.24 -21.98 4.00
CA THR A 45 5.19 -22.78 4.66
C THR A 45 5.53 -23.15 6.10
N MET A 46 6.80 -23.31 6.42
CA MET A 46 7.28 -23.79 7.71
C MET A 46 8.40 -22.90 8.25
N MET A 47 8.54 -22.86 9.57
CA MET A 47 9.62 -22.19 10.28
C MET A 47 10.01 -22.95 11.53
N VAL A 48 11.23 -22.71 12.01
CA VAL A 48 11.74 -23.27 13.26
C VAL A 48 11.62 -22.23 14.37
N GLU A 49 10.87 -22.56 15.42
CA GLU A 49 10.86 -21.82 16.67
C GLU A 49 11.88 -22.42 17.65
N LEU A 50 12.51 -21.54 18.44
CA LEU A 50 13.51 -21.87 19.45
C LEU A 50 12.93 -21.61 20.84
N ALA A 51 13.16 -22.51 21.78
CA ALA A 51 12.83 -22.32 23.19
C ALA A 51 13.98 -22.74 24.11
N VAL A 52 14.16 -21.99 25.20
CA VAL A 52 15.08 -22.34 26.29
C VAL A 52 14.22 -22.83 27.46
N PRO A 53 14.38 -24.08 27.92
CA PRO A 53 13.57 -24.58 29.03
C PRO A 53 13.83 -23.81 30.34
N ASP A 54 12.77 -23.31 30.97
CA ASP A 54 12.81 -22.52 32.22
C ASP A 54 13.49 -23.25 33.40
N ALA A 55 13.47 -24.59 33.39
CA ALA A 55 13.92 -25.45 34.49
C ALA A 55 15.35 -26.00 34.34
N SER A 56 16.13 -25.51 33.37
CA SER A 56 17.43 -26.09 33.05
C SER A 56 18.54 -25.60 34.02
N ASN A 57 18.56 -26.16 35.23
CA ASN A 57 19.75 -26.09 36.09
C ASN A 57 20.98 -26.54 35.29
N GLY A 58 22.01 -25.68 35.24
CA GLY A 58 23.26 -25.94 34.53
C GLY A 58 23.25 -25.64 33.03
N MET A 59 22.28 -24.87 32.52
CA MET A 59 22.35 -24.34 31.16
C MET A 59 22.87 -22.89 31.16
N SER A 60 23.76 -22.57 30.22
CA SER A 60 24.23 -21.19 30.04
C SER A 60 23.05 -20.27 29.70
N LYS A 61 22.86 -19.23 30.51
CA LYS A 61 21.77 -18.26 30.29
C LYS A 61 22.06 -17.41 29.05
N PRO A 62 21.09 -17.24 28.14
CA PRO A 62 21.25 -16.34 27.02
C PRO A 62 21.34 -14.90 27.51
N ILE A 63 22.14 -14.09 26.82
CA ILE A 63 22.19 -12.64 27.04
C ILE A 63 21.02 -11.94 26.36
N ARG A 64 20.43 -12.57 25.34
CA ARG A 64 19.29 -12.04 24.60
C ARG A 64 18.43 -13.16 24.03
N VAL A 65 17.12 -13.04 24.19
CA VAL A 65 16.11 -13.91 23.58
C VAL A 65 15.17 -12.98 22.81
N ASP A 66 15.25 -13.02 21.48
CA ASP A 66 14.45 -12.20 20.59
C ASP A 66 13.25 -13.04 20.12
N GLY A 67 12.18 -13.03 20.93
CA GLY A 67 10.98 -13.82 20.70
C GLY A 67 11.24 -15.32 20.71
N ARG A 68 10.63 -16.06 19.77
CA ARG A 68 10.82 -17.52 19.58
C ARG A 68 11.71 -17.85 18.40
N HIS A 69 12.48 -16.89 17.88
CA HIS A 69 13.15 -17.06 16.58
C HIS A 69 14.66 -16.92 16.66
N ARG A 70 15.17 -16.19 17.65
CA ARG A 70 16.59 -15.96 17.80
C ARG A 70 17.00 -15.90 19.27
N ILE A 71 18.10 -16.56 19.58
CA ILE A 71 18.68 -16.56 20.92
C ILE A 71 20.18 -16.31 20.80
N VAL A 72 20.70 -15.45 21.68
CA VAL A 72 22.10 -15.03 21.69
C VAL A 72 22.71 -15.32 23.05
N TRP A 73 23.88 -15.96 23.03
CA TRP A 73 24.73 -16.19 24.19
C TRP A 73 26.06 -15.49 24.00
N THR A 74 26.55 -14.86 25.06
CA THR A 74 27.99 -14.65 25.25
C THR A 74 28.45 -15.65 26.29
N PHE A 75 29.48 -16.41 25.97
CA PHE A 75 29.85 -17.56 26.79
C PHE A 75 31.35 -17.64 27.00
N ARG A 76 31.72 -18.35 28.08
CA ARG A 76 33.02 -19.02 28.24
C ARG A 76 32.88 -20.48 27.84
N ASN A 77 31.83 -21.12 28.36
CA ASN A 77 31.34 -22.45 28.03
C ASN A 77 29.84 -22.39 27.71
N LEU A 78 29.39 -23.21 26.77
CA LEU A 78 27.98 -23.38 26.39
C LEU A 78 27.41 -24.61 27.10
N GLU A 79 27.33 -24.55 28.43
CA GLU A 79 26.82 -25.67 29.21
C GLU A 79 25.38 -25.99 28.81
N SER A 80 25.15 -27.26 28.49
CA SER A 80 23.84 -27.81 28.16
C SER A 80 23.09 -27.09 27.03
N ILE A 81 23.80 -26.47 26.07
CA ILE A 81 23.18 -25.78 24.92
C ILE A 81 22.37 -26.74 24.02
N ASP A 82 22.67 -28.03 24.08
CA ASP A 82 21.93 -29.12 23.46
C ASP A 82 20.49 -29.31 23.99
N ARG A 83 20.14 -28.62 25.07
CA ARG A 83 18.77 -28.57 25.61
C ARG A 83 17.89 -27.49 24.98
N VAL A 84 18.40 -26.67 24.05
CA VAL A 84 17.55 -25.76 23.26
C VAL A 84 16.55 -26.61 22.47
N GLU A 85 15.27 -26.31 22.63
CA GLU A 85 14.21 -27.00 21.90
C GLU A 85 13.99 -26.34 20.54
N LEU A 86 13.88 -27.17 19.50
CA LEU A 86 13.60 -26.76 18.13
C LEU A 86 12.21 -27.27 17.74
N HIS A 87 11.28 -26.35 17.52
CA HIS A 87 9.90 -26.66 17.17
C HIS A 87 9.62 -26.28 15.72
N ILE A 88 9.30 -27.26 14.87
CA ILE A 88 8.91 -27.00 13.49
C ILE A 88 7.42 -26.64 13.47
N VAL A 89 7.11 -25.40 13.09
CA VAL A 89 5.74 -24.87 13.06
C VAL A 89 5.40 -24.32 11.68
N LYS A 90 4.11 -24.12 11.41
CA LYS A 90 3.65 -23.43 10.20
C LYS A 90 4.17 -21.99 10.23
N ASN A 91 4.71 -21.49 9.12
CA ASN A 91 5.13 -20.10 8.97
C ASN A 91 3.89 -19.21 8.73
N PRO A 92 3.46 -18.39 9.71
CA PRO A 92 2.30 -17.51 9.52
C PRO A 92 2.65 -16.26 8.71
N PHE A 93 3.94 -15.95 8.54
CA PHE A 93 4.41 -14.75 7.86
C PHE A 93 4.61 -14.98 6.36
N GLY A 94 4.83 -16.22 5.92
CA GLY A 94 5.08 -16.52 4.51
C GLY A 94 6.41 -15.99 3.98
N ILE A 95 7.37 -15.70 4.86
CA ILE A 95 8.71 -15.19 4.49
C ILE A 95 9.74 -16.31 4.64
N SER A 96 10.43 -16.64 3.56
CA SER A 96 11.56 -17.57 3.55
C SER A 96 12.85 -16.90 4.03
N ASP A 97 13.72 -17.64 4.72
CA ASP A 97 14.97 -17.11 5.29
C ASP A 97 14.74 -15.87 6.16
N LEU A 98 13.71 -15.95 7.02
CA LEU A 98 13.28 -14.85 7.85
C LEU A 98 14.33 -14.55 8.93
N THR A 99 14.56 -13.26 9.15
CA THR A 99 15.24 -12.70 10.33
C THR A 99 14.25 -11.85 11.12
N TYR A 100 14.28 -12.01 12.44
CA TYR A 100 13.44 -11.29 13.38
C TYR A 100 14.21 -10.13 14.01
N TYR A 101 13.60 -8.94 14.03
CA TYR A 101 14.06 -7.79 14.77
C TYR A 101 12.94 -7.28 15.70
N GLU A 102 13.31 -6.98 16.94
CA GLU A 102 12.46 -6.29 17.90
C GLU A 102 13.03 -4.90 18.16
N TYR A 103 12.23 -3.87 17.89
CA TYR A 103 12.62 -2.49 18.18
C TYR A 103 11.69 -1.89 19.23
N ARG A 104 12.28 -1.37 20.30
CA ARG A 104 11.57 -0.77 21.42
C ARG A 104 11.69 0.74 21.36
N TYR A 105 10.55 1.41 21.37
CA TYR A 105 10.45 2.85 21.22
C TYR A 105 9.52 3.43 22.28
N ARG A 106 9.84 4.60 22.83
CA ARG A 106 8.96 5.32 23.74
C ARG A 106 8.43 6.58 23.08
N ASP A 107 7.11 6.73 23.07
CA ASP A 107 6.45 7.99 22.73
C ASP A 107 5.42 8.33 23.81
N ARG A 108 5.39 9.61 24.21
CA ARG A 108 4.44 10.15 25.22
C ARG A 108 4.33 9.31 26.51
N GLY A 109 5.42 8.66 26.91
CA GLY A 109 5.47 7.80 28.11
C GLY A 109 5.03 6.35 27.90
N CYS A 110 4.46 6.02 26.75
CA CYS A 110 4.10 4.65 26.36
C CYS A 110 5.28 3.95 25.70
N LEU A 111 5.49 2.67 26.02
CA LEU A 111 6.48 1.81 25.37
C LEU A 111 5.81 1.03 24.25
N TYR A 112 6.29 1.24 23.03
CA TYR A 112 5.87 0.52 21.83
C TYR A 112 6.96 -0.47 21.42
N VAL A 113 6.52 -1.61 20.91
CA VAL A 113 7.40 -2.67 20.41
C VAL A 113 7.03 -2.95 18.96
N LEU A 114 7.94 -2.66 18.04
CA LEU A 114 7.83 -3.04 16.64
C LEU A 114 8.51 -4.38 16.43
N LYS A 115 7.80 -5.30 15.79
CA LYS A 115 8.28 -6.62 15.41
C LYS A 115 8.44 -6.63 13.90
N ILE A 116 9.64 -6.90 13.41
CA ILE A 116 9.95 -6.90 11.99
C ILE A 116 10.42 -8.30 11.61
N TYR A 117 9.66 -8.94 10.73
CA TYR A 117 9.98 -10.22 10.12
C TYR A 117 10.37 -9.93 8.68
N THR A 118 11.62 -10.17 8.30
CA THR A 118 12.10 -9.83 6.96
C THR A 118 13.19 -10.79 6.53
N ASN A 119 13.30 -11.06 5.23
CA ASN A 119 14.46 -11.78 4.66
C ASN A 119 15.58 -10.84 4.21
N SER A 120 15.46 -9.55 4.53
CA SER A 120 16.47 -8.52 4.27
C SER A 120 17.25 -8.16 5.54
N THR A 121 18.46 -7.63 5.38
CA THR A 121 19.23 -7.09 6.51
C THR A 121 18.78 -5.67 6.83
N LEU A 122 18.43 -5.40 8.09
CA LEU A 122 18.21 -4.04 8.56
C LEU A 122 19.56 -3.30 8.67
N ILE A 123 19.71 -2.17 7.97
CA ILE A 123 20.97 -1.39 7.93
C ILE A 123 21.07 -0.43 9.11
N SER A 124 19.93 0.09 9.58
CA SER A 124 19.85 1.05 10.68
C SER A 124 18.58 0.85 11.49
N ASP A 125 18.56 1.36 12.71
CA ASP A 125 17.35 1.36 13.53
C ASP A 125 16.17 2.01 12.79
N PRO A 126 14.93 1.50 12.97
CA PRO A 126 13.73 2.10 12.42
C PRO A 126 13.54 3.54 12.91
N ILE A 127 13.15 4.43 12.00
CA ILE A 127 12.74 5.80 12.36
C ILE A 127 11.21 5.81 12.45
N ILE A 128 10.69 5.99 13.65
CA ILE A 128 9.26 6.02 13.92
C ILE A 128 8.80 7.47 14.07
N ARG A 129 7.72 7.82 13.37
CA ARG A 129 7.05 9.13 13.45
C ARG A 129 5.58 8.92 13.79
N SER A 130 4.85 10.01 13.96
CA SER A 130 3.41 9.97 14.28
C SER A 130 2.54 9.34 13.20
N ASP A 131 3.02 9.32 11.96
CA ASP A 131 2.27 8.94 10.76
C ASP A 131 3.02 7.95 9.85
N SER A 132 4.22 7.53 10.27
CA SER A 132 5.11 6.75 9.43
C SER A 132 6.15 5.94 10.21
N ILE A 133 6.58 4.82 9.60
CA ILE A 133 7.77 4.07 9.99
C ILE A 133 8.68 3.99 8.78
N LEU A 134 9.92 4.43 8.93
CA LEU A 134 10.95 4.34 7.92
C LEU A 134 11.99 3.28 8.31
N LEU A 135 12.17 2.29 7.43
CA LEU A 135 13.13 1.22 7.52
C LEU A 135 14.18 1.37 6.42
N THR A 136 15.45 1.20 6.76
CA THR A 136 16.51 1.08 5.76
C THR A 136 16.98 -0.36 5.72
N ILE A 137 16.74 -1.04 4.61
CA ILE A 137 17.02 -2.47 4.48
C ILE A 137 17.89 -2.77 3.26
N ARG A 138 18.60 -3.88 3.31
CA ARG A 138 19.39 -4.44 2.22
C ARG A 138 18.89 -5.84 1.89
N GLY A 139 18.36 -6.02 0.69
CA GLY A 139 17.97 -7.33 0.19
C GLY A 139 19.16 -8.29 0.05
N GLY A 140 18.91 -9.57 0.28
CA GLY A 140 19.90 -10.65 0.20
C GLY A 140 20.28 -11.04 -1.24
N GLY A 141 19.57 -10.52 -2.25
CA GLY A 141 19.98 -10.60 -3.65
C GLY A 141 19.68 -11.92 -4.36
N ARG A 142 18.89 -12.81 -3.74
CA ARG A 142 18.64 -14.16 -4.28
C ARG A 142 17.18 -14.50 -4.58
N CYS A 143 16.21 -13.73 -4.09
CA CYS A 143 14.76 -13.94 -4.29
C CYS A 143 13.98 -12.62 -4.18
N SER A 144 12.67 -12.64 -4.47
CA SER A 144 11.76 -11.56 -4.07
C SER A 144 11.87 -11.34 -2.56
N GLU A 145 12.07 -10.09 -2.17
CA GLU A 145 12.23 -9.73 -0.77
C GLU A 145 10.86 -9.41 -0.17
N ALA A 146 10.72 -9.69 1.13
CA ALA A 146 9.47 -9.49 1.83
C ALA A 146 9.72 -9.03 3.26
N SER A 147 8.81 -8.19 3.76
CA SER A 147 8.78 -7.76 5.15
C SER A 147 7.36 -7.81 5.67
N ASN A 148 7.22 -8.25 6.91
CA ASN A 148 5.99 -8.19 7.68
C ASN A 148 6.27 -7.46 8.99
N ILE A 149 5.65 -6.30 9.17
CA ILE A 149 5.97 -5.36 10.24
C ILE A 149 4.74 -5.15 11.11
N SER A 150 4.90 -5.33 12.43
CA SER A 150 3.86 -5.00 13.39
C SER A 150 3.83 -3.50 13.66
N ILE A 151 2.64 -2.94 13.71
CA ILE A 151 2.37 -1.54 14.02
C ILE A 151 1.29 -1.52 15.12
N PRO A 152 1.63 -1.09 16.35
CA PRO A 152 0.64 -0.95 17.42
C PRO A 152 -0.55 -0.09 17.00
N ARG A 153 -1.78 -0.52 17.32
CA ARG A 153 -3.00 0.19 16.91
C ARG A 153 -3.10 1.60 17.46
N ASP A 154 -2.54 1.84 18.64
CA ASP A 154 -2.56 3.17 19.25
C ASP A 154 -1.71 4.21 18.50
N LEU A 155 -0.79 3.75 17.62
CA LEU A 155 0.05 4.62 16.80
C LEU A 155 -0.57 4.96 15.45
N ALA A 156 -1.54 4.17 14.97
CA ALA A 156 -1.98 4.24 13.58
C ALA A 156 -3.50 4.20 13.41
N ASP A 157 -4.01 5.12 12.59
CA ASP A 157 -5.39 5.18 12.14
C ASP A 157 -5.46 5.39 10.62
N GLY A 158 -6.55 4.93 10.01
CA GLY A 158 -6.79 5.03 8.58
C GLY A 158 -6.22 3.86 7.77
N ILE A 159 -5.80 4.14 6.54
CA ILE A 159 -5.22 3.12 5.65
C ILE A 159 -3.70 3.23 5.64
N PHE A 160 -3.04 2.13 5.32
CA PHE A 160 -1.58 2.04 5.22
C PHE A 160 -1.14 2.07 3.76
N VAL A 161 -0.01 2.72 3.52
CA VAL A 161 0.61 2.93 2.22
C VAL A 161 2.09 2.62 2.39
N CYS A 162 2.72 1.97 1.42
CA CYS A 162 4.16 1.76 1.47
C CYS A 162 4.84 2.53 0.34
N LEU A 163 5.95 3.19 0.64
CA LEU A 163 6.84 3.82 -0.32
C LEU A 163 8.17 3.09 -0.34
N LEU A 164 8.64 2.80 -1.54
CA LEU A 164 9.98 2.32 -1.80
C LEU A 164 10.84 3.49 -2.32
N ASN A 165 11.96 3.76 -1.65
CA ASN A 165 12.85 4.90 -1.90
C ASN A 165 12.13 6.26 -1.95
N GLY A 166 11.08 6.41 -1.15
CA GLY A 166 10.33 7.67 -1.00
C GLY A 166 9.40 8.06 -2.16
N SER A 167 9.30 7.24 -3.22
CA SER A 167 8.50 7.62 -4.40
C SER A 167 7.69 6.48 -5.02
N MET A 168 8.17 5.23 -4.96
CA MET A 168 7.46 4.12 -5.58
C MET A 168 6.39 3.58 -4.63
N TYR A 169 5.12 3.80 -4.98
CA TYR A 169 3.98 3.27 -4.24
C TYR A 169 3.93 1.74 -4.35
N LEU A 170 3.84 1.09 -3.18
CA LEU A 170 3.55 -0.32 -3.02
C LEU A 170 2.29 -0.43 -2.16
N LYS A 171 1.31 -1.20 -2.62
CA LYS A 171 0.12 -1.51 -1.83
C LYS A 171 0.45 -2.58 -0.79
N PRO A 172 0.45 -2.28 0.52
CA PRO A 172 0.67 -3.29 1.53
C PRO A 172 -0.56 -4.19 1.67
N ILE A 173 -0.33 -5.45 2.05
CA ILE A 173 -1.37 -6.34 2.55
C ILE A 173 -1.45 -6.12 4.06
N VAL A 174 -2.54 -5.53 4.52
CA VAL A 174 -2.73 -5.21 5.94
C VAL A 174 -3.67 -6.21 6.58
N SER A 175 -3.25 -6.78 7.70
CA SER A 175 -4.10 -7.60 8.56
C SER A 175 -4.16 -7.01 9.97
N LYS A 176 -5.24 -7.33 10.69
CA LYS A 176 -5.48 -6.84 12.05
C LYS A 176 -5.47 -8.03 12.99
N HIS A 177 -4.63 -7.99 14.02
CA HIS A 177 -4.57 -9.05 15.03
C HIS A 177 -4.39 -8.45 16.42
N MET A 178 -5.31 -8.74 17.35
CA MET A 178 -5.31 -8.20 18.72
C MET A 178 -5.13 -6.67 18.75
N ASP A 179 -4.00 -6.16 19.24
CA ASP A 179 -3.72 -4.74 19.38
C ASP A 179 -2.69 -4.23 18.35
N GLU A 180 -2.44 -5.01 17.29
CA GLU A 180 -1.47 -4.72 16.25
C GLU A 180 -2.13 -4.74 14.85
N TYR A 181 -1.64 -3.87 13.99
CA TYR A 181 -1.70 -4.02 12.54
C TYR A 181 -0.45 -4.76 12.08
N TRP A 182 -0.59 -5.56 11.03
CA TRP A 182 0.51 -6.23 10.36
C TRP A 182 0.52 -5.80 8.91
N SER A 183 1.59 -5.12 8.50
CA SER A 183 1.79 -4.65 7.14
C SER A 183 2.78 -5.57 6.43
N TYR A 184 2.26 -6.38 5.52
CA TYR A 184 3.04 -7.26 4.68
C TYR A 184 3.32 -6.60 3.32
N ILE A 185 4.58 -6.58 2.91
CA ILE A 185 5.06 -5.95 1.68
C ILE A 185 6.02 -6.87 0.93
N TYR A 186 5.87 -6.92 -0.40
CA TYR A 186 6.83 -7.52 -1.32
C TYR A 186 7.58 -6.41 -2.06
N TYR A 187 8.88 -6.58 -2.21
CA TYR A 187 9.73 -5.62 -2.94
C TYR A 187 10.84 -6.35 -3.71
N PRO A 188 11.34 -5.76 -4.81
CA PRO A 188 12.48 -6.29 -5.54
C PRO A 188 13.73 -6.41 -4.65
N PRO A 189 14.75 -7.21 -5.02
CA PRO A 189 16.02 -7.29 -4.29
C PRO A 189 16.93 -6.10 -4.60
N SER A 190 17.21 -5.26 -3.60
CA SER A 190 18.20 -4.17 -3.61
C SER A 190 18.36 -3.54 -2.22
N VAL A 191 19.12 -2.46 -2.11
CA VAL A 191 19.06 -1.55 -0.96
C VAL A 191 17.87 -0.63 -1.12
N TYR A 192 16.99 -0.63 -0.11
CA TYR A 192 15.79 0.18 -0.12
C TYR A 192 15.58 0.93 1.19
N SER A 193 15.08 2.15 1.04
CA SER A 193 14.31 2.83 2.07
C SER A 193 12.86 2.40 1.90
N ILE A 194 12.29 1.74 2.92
CA ILE A 194 10.88 1.38 2.99
C ILE A 194 10.21 2.29 4.00
N GLU A 195 9.27 3.09 3.55
CA GLU A 195 8.47 3.94 4.42
C GLU A 195 7.02 3.47 4.41
N ILE A 196 6.54 3.00 5.55
CA ILE A 196 5.12 2.66 5.76
C ILE A 196 4.45 3.90 6.34
N LEU A 197 3.56 4.50 5.56
CA LEU A 197 2.74 5.64 5.93
C LEU A 197 1.35 5.17 6.35
N TRP A 198 0.70 5.92 7.24
CA TRP A 198 -0.72 5.73 7.53
C TRP A 198 -1.46 7.05 7.68
N GLY A 199 -2.76 7.00 7.45
CA GLY A 199 -3.65 8.13 7.68
C GLY A 199 -4.98 8.01 6.94
N LYS A 200 -5.81 9.03 7.16
CA LYS A 200 -7.02 9.24 6.36
C LYS A 200 -6.62 9.84 5.02
N PRO A 201 -7.12 9.32 3.89
CA PRO A 201 -6.80 9.86 2.59
C PRO A 201 -7.41 11.26 2.39
N GLU A 202 -6.65 12.14 1.74
CA GLU A 202 -7.23 13.29 1.06
C GLU A 202 -8.03 12.78 -0.13
N PHE A 203 -9.35 12.88 -0.03
CA PHE A 203 -10.27 12.43 -1.06
C PHE A 203 -11.26 13.54 -1.42
N LYS A 204 -11.13 14.09 -2.63
CA LYS A 204 -11.97 15.19 -3.12
C LYS A 204 -12.43 14.92 -4.54
N LEU A 205 -13.58 15.47 -4.88
CA LEU A 205 -14.17 15.47 -6.20
C LEU A 205 -14.66 16.89 -6.50
N GLU A 206 -14.45 17.34 -7.72
CA GLU A 206 -14.91 18.62 -8.25
C GLU A 206 -15.53 18.41 -9.63
N ALA A 207 -16.51 19.23 -9.96
CA ALA A 207 -17.14 19.29 -11.28
C ALA A 207 -16.78 20.60 -11.97
N ASP A 208 -16.48 20.57 -13.26
CA ASP A 208 -16.21 21.76 -14.05
C ASP A 208 -17.45 22.63 -14.31
N SER A 209 -18.64 22.04 -14.22
CA SER A 209 -19.92 22.73 -14.25
C SER A 209 -20.93 22.07 -13.30
N GLN A 210 -21.79 22.90 -12.71
CA GLN A 210 -22.95 22.44 -11.92
C GLN A 210 -24.27 22.60 -12.68
N ASP A 211 -24.24 23.18 -13.89
CA ASP A 211 -25.41 23.33 -14.75
C ASP A 211 -25.08 22.79 -16.14
N VAL A 212 -25.90 21.87 -16.63
CA VAL A 212 -25.66 21.19 -17.92
C VAL A 212 -27.00 20.87 -18.60
N ALA A 213 -27.04 20.95 -19.92
CA ALA A 213 -28.21 20.48 -20.67
C ALA A 213 -28.14 18.96 -20.87
N ILE A 214 -29.29 18.30 -21.04
CA ILE A 214 -29.32 16.90 -21.53
C ILE A 214 -28.46 16.78 -22.80
N GLY A 215 -27.64 15.72 -22.85
CA GLY A 215 -26.72 15.47 -23.96
C GLY A 215 -25.39 16.23 -23.86
N GLY A 216 -25.27 17.18 -22.94
CA GLY A 216 -24.00 17.79 -22.55
C GLY A 216 -23.11 16.85 -21.72
N GLU A 217 -21.93 17.36 -21.35
CA GLU A 217 -20.98 16.64 -20.50
C GLU A 217 -20.61 17.51 -19.29
N VAL A 218 -20.40 16.86 -18.15
CA VAL A 218 -19.76 17.44 -16.97
C VAL A 218 -18.43 16.72 -16.74
N GLY A 219 -17.34 17.48 -16.74
CA GLY A 219 -16.03 16.97 -16.38
C GLY A 219 -15.89 16.88 -14.86
N LEU A 220 -15.64 15.67 -14.37
CA LEU A 220 -15.36 15.39 -12.98
C LEU A 220 -13.86 15.18 -12.81
N LYS A 221 -13.26 15.86 -11.84
CA LYS A 221 -11.85 15.69 -11.46
C LYS A 221 -11.78 15.45 -9.96
N GLY A 222 -10.94 14.52 -9.55
CA GLY A 222 -10.72 14.27 -8.13
C GLY A 222 -9.29 13.92 -7.81
N ILE A 223 -9.02 13.88 -6.52
CA ILE A 223 -7.73 13.51 -5.95
C ILE A 223 -7.95 12.44 -4.89
N LEU A 224 -7.05 11.46 -4.84
CA LEU A 224 -6.95 10.44 -3.80
C LEU A 224 -5.48 10.29 -3.40
N ARG A 225 -5.12 10.80 -2.22
CA ARG A 225 -3.73 10.84 -1.74
C ARG A 225 -3.61 10.60 -0.25
N ILE A 226 -2.43 10.18 0.21
CA ILE A 226 -2.03 10.21 1.63
C ILE A 226 -0.68 10.89 1.73
N HIS A 227 -0.55 11.92 2.57
CA HIS A 227 0.70 12.67 2.74
C HIS A 227 1.33 13.10 1.41
N ASN A 228 0.49 13.57 0.46
CA ASN A 228 0.84 13.92 -0.92
C ASN A 228 1.29 12.77 -1.84
N VAL A 229 1.24 11.52 -1.38
CA VAL A 229 1.46 10.32 -2.20
C VAL A 229 0.16 9.95 -2.91
N GLY A 230 0.20 9.85 -4.24
CA GLY A 230 -0.91 9.32 -5.03
C GLY A 230 -1.11 7.83 -4.80
N LEU A 231 -2.35 7.41 -4.55
CA LEU A 231 -2.69 6.00 -4.37
C LEU A 231 -2.88 5.31 -5.74
N SER A 232 -1.77 5.22 -6.49
CA SER A 232 -1.74 4.73 -7.87
C SER A 232 -2.31 3.32 -8.01
N GLY A 233 -3.14 3.09 -9.02
CA GLY A 233 -3.73 1.77 -9.28
C GLY A 233 -4.90 1.39 -8.36
N GLU A 234 -5.25 2.22 -7.37
CA GLU A 234 -6.50 2.07 -6.62
C GLU A 234 -7.70 2.43 -7.48
N ASN A 235 -8.87 1.84 -7.17
CA ASN A 235 -10.11 2.13 -7.87
C ASN A 235 -11.04 3.02 -7.03
N VAL A 236 -11.63 4.00 -7.68
CA VAL A 236 -12.64 4.90 -7.14
C VAL A 236 -13.94 4.67 -7.89
N THR A 237 -15.03 4.37 -7.16
CA THR A 237 -16.36 4.22 -7.74
C THR A 237 -17.08 5.56 -7.77
N LEU A 238 -17.51 6.02 -8.94
CA LEU A 238 -18.42 7.16 -9.06
C LEU A 238 -19.86 6.72 -8.89
N ILE A 239 -20.61 7.50 -8.12
CA ILE A 239 -22.00 7.23 -7.77
C ILE A 239 -22.84 8.45 -8.15
N VAL A 240 -23.98 8.20 -8.81
CA VAL A 240 -24.97 9.22 -9.15
C VAL A 240 -26.33 8.80 -8.62
N ASN A 241 -26.93 9.65 -7.78
CA ASN A 241 -28.23 9.40 -7.16
C ASN A 241 -28.35 8.02 -6.46
N GLY A 242 -27.25 7.52 -5.91
CA GLY A 242 -27.18 6.23 -5.21
C GLY A 242 -26.69 5.07 -6.07
N GLU A 243 -26.66 5.21 -7.39
CA GLU A 243 -26.26 4.15 -8.32
C GLU A 243 -24.80 4.30 -8.76
N PRO A 244 -23.99 3.23 -8.71
CA PRO A 244 -22.63 3.25 -9.24
C PRO A 244 -22.65 3.33 -10.77
N ILE A 245 -21.86 4.25 -11.35
CA ILE A 245 -21.85 4.49 -12.79
C ILE A 245 -20.51 4.19 -13.46
N ALA A 246 -19.41 4.18 -12.69
CA ALA A 246 -18.07 3.92 -13.20
C ALA A 246 -17.10 3.57 -12.08
N ASP A 247 -16.11 2.74 -12.39
CA ASP A 247 -14.89 2.58 -11.59
C ASP A 247 -13.72 3.22 -12.33
N ILE A 248 -12.95 4.05 -11.62
CA ILE A 248 -11.86 4.84 -12.19
C ILE A 248 -10.58 4.49 -11.45
N THR A 249 -9.56 4.08 -12.20
CA THR A 249 -8.24 3.85 -11.65
C THR A 249 -7.51 5.16 -11.41
N VAL A 250 -6.97 5.32 -10.21
CA VAL A 250 -6.21 6.49 -9.78
C VAL A 250 -4.81 6.46 -10.41
N LYS A 251 -4.34 7.61 -10.88
CA LYS A 251 -3.03 7.77 -11.51
C LYS A 251 -1.91 7.88 -10.45
N GLU A 252 -0.66 7.86 -10.91
CA GLU A 252 0.53 7.98 -10.04
C GLU A 252 0.54 9.25 -9.18
N ASP A 253 0.06 10.36 -9.74
CA ASP A 253 -0.07 11.62 -9.02
C ASP A 253 -1.30 11.66 -8.09
N GLY A 254 -2.07 10.58 -7.98
CA GLY A 254 -3.29 10.53 -7.17
C GLY A 254 -4.50 11.17 -7.83
N SER A 255 -4.40 11.69 -9.06
CA SER A 255 -5.54 12.26 -9.76
C SER A 255 -6.40 11.18 -10.41
N PHE A 256 -7.70 11.47 -10.55
CA PHE A 256 -8.64 10.71 -11.36
C PHE A 256 -9.65 11.64 -12.03
N SER A 257 -10.22 11.22 -13.15
CA SER A 257 -11.16 12.06 -13.91
C SER A 257 -12.17 11.25 -14.70
N TYR A 258 -13.36 11.80 -14.90
CA TYR A 258 -14.45 11.19 -15.65
C TYR A 258 -15.29 12.24 -16.37
N ARG A 259 -15.93 11.86 -17.49
CA ARG A 259 -16.89 12.71 -18.20
C ARG A 259 -18.28 12.15 -18.02
N PHE A 260 -19.09 12.81 -17.19
CA PHE A 260 -20.46 12.41 -16.92
C PHE A 260 -21.40 12.97 -17.99
N LYS A 261 -22.25 12.10 -18.55
CA LYS A 261 -23.30 12.45 -19.52
C LYS A 261 -24.67 12.20 -18.93
N PRO A 262 -25.40 13.24 -18.48
CA PRO A 262 -26.73 13.04 -17.93
C PRO A 262 -27.73 12.63 -19.01
N THR A 263 -28.55 11.64 -18.70
CA THR A 263 -29.59 11.09 -19.59
C THR A 263 -31.01 11.52 -19.21
N ARG A 264 -31.17 12.18 -18.06
CA ARG A 264 -32.46 12.64 -17.52
C ARG A 264 -32.32 14.06 -16.98
N THR A 265 -33.38 14.85 -17.10
CA THR A 265 -33.49 16.17 -16.49
C THR A 265 -33.67 16.07 -14.98
N GLY A 266 -33.42 17.19 -14.31
CA GLY A 266 -33.55 17.32 -12.86
C GLY A 266 -32.19 17.42 -12.18
N VAL A 267 -32.14 17.11 -10.89
CA VAL A 267 -30.93 17.23 -10.08
C VAL A 267 -30.23 15.88 -10.00
N ALA A 268 -28.95 15.85 -10.35
CA ALA A 268 -28.05 14.74 -10.11
C ALA A 268 -27.14 15.05 -8.92
N TYR A 269 -27.13 14.15 -7.93
CA TYR A 269 -26.15 14.17 -6.84
C TYR A 269 -25.03 13.19 -7.17
N ILE A 270 -23.82 13.70 -7.29
CA ILE A 270 -22.64 12.94 -7.71
C ILE A 270 -21.63 12.91 -6.57
N TRP A 271 -21.10 11.74 -6.25
CA TRP A 271 -19.97 11.60 -5.32
C TRP A 271 -19.09 10.43 -5.72
N ALA A 272 -17.92 10.35 -5.12
CA ALA A 272 -16.99 9.25 -5.31
C ALA A 272 -16.86 8.44 -4.01
N ARG A 273 -16.67 7.13 -4.14
CA ARG A 273 -16.42 6.21 -3.05
C ARG A 273 -15.09 5.50 -3.27
N TYR A 274 -14.29 5.42 -2.22
CA TYR A 274 -13.05 4.65 -2.17
C TYR A 274 -13.13 3.66 -1.01
N SER A 275 -12.77 2.41 -1.23
CA SER A 275 -12.74 1.39 -0.18
C SER A 275 -11.42 0.62 -0.21
N SER A 276 -10.76 0.53 0.94
CA SER A 276 -9.48 -0.17 1.08
C SER A 276 -9.27 -0.61 2.53
N GLN A 277 -8.68 -1.79 2.72
CA GLN A 277 -8.31 -2.33 4.04
C GLN A 277 -9.49 -2.38 5.05
N GLY A 278 -10.70 -2.61 4.53
CA GLY A 278 -11.94 -2.65 5.31
C GLY A 278 -12.48 -1.28 5.73
N LEU A 279 -11.92 -0.19 5.22
CA LEU A 279 -12.39 1.18 5.42
C LEU A 279 -13.03 1.72 4.14
N THR A 280 -14.03 2.59 4.30
CA THR A 280 -14.73 3.26 3.20
C THR A 280 -14.71 4.76 3.42
N TYR A 281 -14.35 5.51 2.37
CA TYR A 281 -14.33 6.96 2.31
C TYR A 281 -15.22 7.42 1.16
N GLU A 282 -15.96 8.50 1.38
CA GLU A 282 -16.79 9.14 0.36
C GLU A 282 -16.44 10.62 0.27
N THR A 283 -16.50 11.18 -0.93
CA THR A 283 -16.40 12.64 -1.10
C THR A 283 -17.70 13.33 -0.71
N GLU A 284 -17.65 14.64 -0.60
CA GLU A 284 -18.88 15.45 -0.57
C GLU A 284 -19.70 15.22 -1.84
N ARG A 285 -21.03 15.39 -1.70
CA ARG A 285 -21.97 15.26 -2.81
C ARG A 285 -22.02 16.55 -3.61
N ILE A 286 -21.71 16.47 -4.89
CA ILE A 286 -21.82 17.54 -5.85
C ILE A 286 -23.24 17.55 -6.41
N ARG A 287 -23.89 18.71 -6.40
CA ARG A 287 -25.20 18.92 -7.01
C ARG A 287 -25.02 19.44 -8.43
N VAL A 288 -25.51 18.70 -9.42
CA VAL A 288 -25.55 19.10 -10.83
C VAL A 288 -27.00 19.24 -11.28
N THR A 289 -27.38 20.42 -11.76
CA THR A 289 -28.69 20.68 -12.35
C THR A 289 -28.65 20.34 -13.84
N VAL A 290 -29.55 19.47 -14.28
CA VAL A 290 -29.71 19.05 -15.68
C VAL A 290 -30.97 19.66 -16.26
N SER A 291 -30.82 20.56 -17.22
CA SER A 291 -31.91 21.21 -17.94
C SER A 291 -32.23 20.53 -19.28
N GLU A 292 -33.43 20.75 -19.79
CA GLU A 292 -33.76 20.34 -21.16
C GLU A 292 -32.93 21.17 -22.15
N TYR A 293 -32.45 20.51 -23.21
CA TYR A 293 -31.76 21.21 -24.29
C TYR A 293 -32.76 22.11 -25.03
N ASN A 294 -32.79 23.40 -24.68
CA ASN A 294 -33.51 24.39 -25.45
C ASN A 294 -32.58 24.93 -26.55
N LEU A 295 -32.84 24.52 -27.80
CA LEU A 295 -32.32 25.28 -28.95
C LEU A 295 -32.77 26.73 -28.77
N PRO A 296 -31.86 27.72 -28.80
CA PRO A 296 -32.27 29.12 -28.84
C PRO A 296 -33.22 29.29 -30.01
N SER A 297 -34.43 29.79 -29.74
CA SER A 297 -35.49 30.04 -30.73
C SER A 297 -35.00 30.85 -31.93
N ILE A 298 -33.92 31.63 -31.76
CA ILE A 298 -33.21 32.35 -32.81
C ILE A 298 -32.75 31.42 -33.95
N ILE A 299 -32.17 30.24 -33.67
CA ILE A 299 -31.67 29.34 -34.74
C ILE A 299 -32.82 28.80 -35.59
N VAL A 300 -33.96 28.48 -34.96
CA VAL A 300 -35.17 28.03 -35.66
C VAL A 300 -35.74 29.16 -36.53
N ILE A 301 -35.74 30.40 -36.03
CA ILE A 301 -36.18 31.57 -36.81
C ILE A 301 -35.26 31.81 -38.01
N THR A 302 -33.94 31.71 -37.85
CA THR A 302 -32.98 31.95 -38.95
C THR A 302 -33.11 30.91 -40.06
N ILE A 303 -33.27 29.62 -39.72
CA ILE A 303 -33.46 28.55 -40.71
C ILE A 303 -34.78 28.75 -41.47
N THR A 304 -35.86 29.10 -40.76
CA THR A 304 -37.17 29.33 -41.37
C THR A 304 -37.17 30.56 -42.27
N ALA A 305 -36.53 31.65 -41.83
CA ALA A 305 -36.39 32.88 -42.61
C ALA A 305 -35.53 32.68 -43.87
N ALA A 306 -34.44 31.92 -43.78
CA ALA A 306 -33.58 31.58 -44.93
C ALA A 306 -34.33 30.72 -45.95
N ALA A 307 -35.11 29.74 -45.51
CA ALA A 307 -35.94 28.91 -46.38
C ALA A 307 -37.05 29.73 -47.09
N LEU A 308 -37.71 30.65 -46.37
CA LEU A 308 -38.70 31.57 -46.92
C LEU A 308 -38.09 32.54 -47.95
N SER A 309 -36.91 33.08 -47.67
CA SER A 309 -36.23 34.00 -48.59
C SER A 309 -35.74 33.28 -49.85
N LEU A 310 -35.19 32.06 -49.74
CA LEU A 310 -34.86 31.22 -50.91
C LEU A 310 -36.09 30.85 -51.73
N ALA A 311 -37.19 30.46 -51.09
CA ALA A 311 -38.44 30.16 -51.79
C ALA A 311 -39.00 31.38 -52.52
N THR A 312 -38.92 32.56 -51.89
CA THR A 312 -39.38 33.83 -52.48
C THR A 312 -38.50 34.23 -53.67
N ILE A 313 -37.18 34.10 -53.56
CA ILE A 313 -36.23 34.34 -54.65
C ILE A 313 -36.50 33.38 -55.82
N PHE A 314 -36.76 32.10 -55.54
CA PHE A 314 -37.09 31.11 -56.57
C PHE A 314 -38.41 31.43 -57.29
N ILE A 315 -39.45 31.82 -56.55
CA ILE A 315 -40.75 32.23 -57.12
C ILE A 315 -40.60 33.50 -57.98
N LEU A 316 -39.84 34.49 -57.50
CA LEU A 316 -39.59 35.74 -58.23
C LEU A 316 -38.77 35.51 -59.49
N HIS A 317 -37.78 34.61 -59.45
CA HIS A 317 -37.02 34.20 -60.64
C HIS A 317 -37.91 33.51 -61.68
N LYS A 318 -38.75 32.55 -61.26
CA LYS A 318 -39.68 31.83 -62.15
C LYS A 318 -40.71 32.75 -62.81
N ARG A 319 -41.06 33.87 -62.15
CA ARG A 319 -41.97 34.89 -62.68
C ARG A 319 -41.27 35.97 -63.53
N GLY A 320 -39.95 35.87 -63.75
CA GLY A 320 -39.19 36.76 -64.61
C GLY A 320 -38.77 38.09 -63.99
N TYR A 321 -38.95 38.25 -62.66
CA TYR A 321 -38.66 39.51 -61.96
C TYR A 321 -37.20 39.64 -61.49
N ILE A 322 -36.40 38.57 -61.55
CA ILE A 322 -34.99 38.55 -61.14
C ILE A 322 -34.16 37.90 -62.24
N SER A 323 -33.10 38.58 -62.71
CA SER A 323 -32.23 38.10 -63.78
C SER A 323 -31.30 36.98 -63.31
N THR A 324 -30.89 36.09 -64.21
CA THR A 324 -29.94 35.00 -63.95
C THR A 324 -28.57 35.49 -63.49
N ALA A 325 -28.21 36.76 -63.74
CA ALA A 325 -26.96 37.35 -63.27
C ALA A 325 -26.98 37.63 -61.76
N PHE A 326 -28.14 37.94 -61.17
CA PHE A 326 -28.28 38.19 -59.73
C PHE A 326 -28.12 36.91 -58.89
N LEU A 327 -28.58 35.77 -59.41
CA LEU A 327 -28.45 34.46 -58.75
C LEU A 327 -27.02 33.92 -58.75
N LYS A 328 -26.13 34.38 -59.65
CA LYS A 328 -24.72 33.93 -59.71
C LYS A 328 -23.84 34.59 -58.64
N ASN A 329 -24.30 35.65 -58.00
CA ASN A 329 -23.56 36.44 -57.01
C ASN A 329 -24.07 36.26 -55.57
N LEU A 330 -25.05 35.37 -55.36
CA LEU A 330 -25.57 34.92 -54.06
C LEU A 330 -24.91 33.60 -53.68
#